data_AF-A0A970XV38-F1
#
_entry.id   AF-A0A970XV38-F1
#
_cell.length_a   1.000
_cell.length_b   1.000
_cell.length_c   1.000
_cell.angle_alpha   90.00
_cell.angle_beta   90.00
_cell.angle_gamma   90.00
#
_symmetry.space_group_name_H-M   'P 1'
#
loop_
_entity.id
_entity.type
_entity.pdbx_description
1 polymer ?
#
loop_
_entity_poly.entity_id
_entity_poly.type
_entity_poly.pdbx_seq_one_letter_code
_entity_poly.pdbx_strand_id
1 'polypeptide(L)'
;RGAAAEAAPASPAPERFAAEPLRAGLVELRAGASRVRVAPDAGIAEWSVDEAPVLRGPYPSAAPFASLAARRTGLWCTRLADRDHPDQGVEWADDRDALEYADAATGAGIAPGGWTLAPGDDDGLVVRADAGEGPRDGAAPAAPVETAIHFVPDAGTAAEIVVEVLGRRWRLDPGGAWRGAVDAAAVVLRDGRALVAEPVGERAELFVRSTAAGPLVTALGRGPLELRLRVVASRALAERALAGRRARAGEGER
;
A
#
# COMPACT_ATOMS: atom_id res chain seq x y z
N ARG A 1 -26.21 40.82 -20.06
CA ARG A 1 -26.11 40.24 -18.69
C ARG A 1 -25.25 38.99 -18.81
N GLY A 2 -23.93 39.14 -18.62
CA GLY A 2 -22.99 38.01 -18.63
C GLY A 2 -22.75 37.58 -17.19
N ALA A 3 -23.01 36.31 -16.89
CA ALA A 3 -22.67 35.73 -15.60
C ALA A 3 -21.15 35.54 -15.54
N ALA A 4 -20.51 36.16 -14.55
CA ALA A 4 -19.11 35.89 -14.24
C ALA A 4 -19.02 34.47 -13.68
N ALA A 5 -18.23 33.62 -14.34
CA ALA A 5 -17.87 32.31 -13.83
C ALA A 5 -17.03 32.50 -12.58
N GLU A 6 -17.59 32.12 -11.43
CA GLU A 6 -16.90 32.10 -10.15
C GLU A 6 -15.83 31.00 -10.23
N ALA A 7 -14.56 31.41 -10.28
CA ALA A 7 -13.44 30.50 -10.32
C ALA A 7 -13.42 29.70 -9.01
N ALA A 8 -13.52 28.37 -9.12
CA ALA A 8 -13.38 27.47 -7.98
C ALA A 8 -12.05 27.77 -7.27
N PRO A 9 -12.02 27.82 -5.93
CA PRO A 9 -10.79 28.07 -5.19
C PRO A 9 -9.77 26.98 -5.56
N ALA A 10 -8.56 27.40 -5.91
CA ALA A 10 -7.45 26.48 -6.16
C ALA A 10 -7.31 25.55 -4.94
N SER A 11 -7.38 24.24 -5.17
CA SER A 11 -7.11 23.25 -4.12
C SER A 11 -5.77 23.58 -3.46
N PRO A 12 -5.69 23.56 -2.11
CA PRO A 12 -4.42 23.78 -1.43
C PRO A 12 -3.39 22.79 -1.96
N ALA A 13 -2.14 23.23 -2.08
CA ALA A 13 -1.04 22.36 -2.47
C ALA A 13 -1.04 21.10 -1.57
N PRO A 14 -0.83 19.89 -2.13
CA PRO A 14 -0.83 18.68 -1.34
C PRO A 14 0.18 18.81 -0.21
N GLU A 15 -0.24 18.43 1.00
CA GLU A 15 0.63 18.37 2.17
C GLU A 15 1.85 17.51 1.82
N ARG A 16 3.04 17.98 2.18
CA ARG A 16 4.31 17.28 1.91
C ARG A 16 4.91 16.82 3.21
N PHE A 17 5.59 15.68 3.18
CA PHE A 17 6.40 15.25 4.32
C PHE A 17 7.55 16.24 4.56
N ALA A 18 7.81 16.53 5.83
CA ALA A 18 9.12 17.02 6.25
C ALA A 18 10.07 15.82 6.34
N ALA A 19 11.19 15.88 5.60
CA ALA A 19 12.17 14.80 5.51
C ALA A 19 13.44 15.12 6.30
N GLU A 20 13.92 14.16 7.10
CA GLU A 20 15.17 14.25 7.84
C GLU A 20 15.99 12.96 7.63
N PRO A 21 17.24 13.04 7.15
CA PRO A 21 18.11 11.87 7.06
C PRO A 21 18.46 11.36 8.47
N LEU A 22 18.33 10.06 8.67
CA LEU A 22 18.72 9.37 9.90
C LEU A 22 20.02 8.58 9.72
N ARG A 23 20.54 8.07 10.83
CA ARG A 23 21.66 7.11 10.80
C ARG A 23 21.22 5.80 10.12
N ALA A 24 22.21 5.03 9.66
CA ALA A 24 22.02 3.73 9.01
C ALA A 24 21.27 3.77 7.65
N GLY A 25 21.28 4.92 6.97
CA GLY A 25 20.70 5.03 5.62
C GLY A 25 19.17 5.18 5.59
N LEU A 26 18.55 5.45 6.73
CA LEU A 26 17.11 5.71 6.81
C LEU A 26 16.79 7.19 6.54
N VAL A 27 15.59 7.45 6.04
CA VAL A 27 14.99 8.78 5.96
C VAL A 27 13.73 8.79 6.82
N GLU A 28 13.62 9.76 7.72
CA GLU A 28 12.40 10.00 8.49
C GLU A 28 11.52 11.02 7.79
N LEU A 29 10.25 10.71 7.65
CA LEU A 29 9.23 11.53 7.03
C LEU A 29 8.12 11.81 8.06
N ARG A 30 7.73 13.08 8.20
CA ARG A 30 6.69 13.52 9.16
C ARG A 30 5.63 14.38 8.50
N ALA A 31 4.36 14.07 8.75
CA ALA A 31 3.18 14.85 8.36
C ALA A 31 2.06 14.59 9.37
N GLY A 32 1.46 15.64 9.92
CA GLY A 32 0.49 15.50 11.01
C GLY A 32 1.02 14.66 12.19
N ALA A 33 0.22 13.69 12.62
CA ALA A 33 0.59 12.70 13.64
C ALA A 33 1.40 11.52 13.08
N SER A 34 1.59 11.48 11.76
CA SER A 34 2.21 10.40 11.02
C SER A 34 3.74 10.54 11.00
N ARG A 35 4.43 9.46 11.37
CA ARG A 35 5.89 9.32 11.33
C ARG A 35 6.26 8.05 10.57
N VAL A 36 7.04 8.20 9.51
CA VAL A 36 7.47 7.09 8.65
C VAL A 36 8.99 7.06 8.59
N ARG A 37 9.58 5.87 8.71
CA ARG A 37 11.00 5.65 8.46
C ARG A 37 11.15 4.80 7.20
N VAL A 38 11.81 5.35 6.20
CA VAL A 38 12.03 4.72 4.89
C VAL A 38 13.49 4.30 4.78
N ALA A 39 13.71 3.05 4.41
CA ALA A 39 14.98 2.54 3.88
C ALA A 39 14.91 2.61 2.35
N PRO A 40 15.62 3.53 1.68
CA PRO A 40 15.43 3.77 0.25
C PRO A 40 15.66 2.55 -0.65
N ASP A 41 16.50 1.61 -0.19
CA ASP A 41 16.87 0.36 -0.87
C ASP A 41 15.94 -0.83 -0.54
N ALA A 42 14.92 -0.63 0.29
CA ALA A 42 14.10 -1.73 0.79
C ALA A 42 12.61 -1.39 0.89
N GLY A 43 12.23 -0.22 1.41
CA GLY A 43 10.84 0.12 1.70
C GLY A 43 10.62 0.89 3.01
N ILE A 44 9.40 0.87 3.54
CA ILE A 44 9.05 1.46 4.83
C ILE A 44 9.47 0.50 5.95
N ALA A 45 10.52 0.86 6.69
CA ALA A 45 10.96 0.11 7.86
C ALA A 45 9.95 0.20 9.00
N GLU A 46 9.44 1.41 9.26
CA GLU A 46 8.47 1.67 10.34
C GLU A 46 7.48 2.76 9.93
N TRP A 47 6.23 2.61 10.38
CA TRP A 47 5.24 3.67 10.34
C TRP A 47 4.45 3.68 11.65
N SER A 48 4.31 4.86 12.26
CA SER A 48 3.45 5.11 13.40
C SER A 48 2.56 6.33 13.18
N VAL A 49 1.42 6.33 13.86
CA VAL A 49 0.50 7.48 13.99
C VAL A 49 0.25 7.67 15.48
N ASP A 50 0.46 8.89 16.00
CA ASP A 50 0.40 9.19 17.44
C ASP A 50 1.30 8.27 18.28
N GLU A 51 2.53 8.02 17.82
CA GLU A 51 3.51 7.08 18.39
C GLU A 51 3.08 5.60 18.40
N ALA A 52 1.82 5.30 18.11
CA ALA A 52 1.31 3.95 18.06
C ALA A 52 1.59 3.32 16.68
N PRO A 53 2.16 2.10 16.64
CA PRO A 53 2.64 1.49 15.41
C PRO A 53 1.52 1.08 14.46
N VAL A 54 1.82 1.20 13.16
CA VAL A 54 0.95 0.78 12.06
C VAL A 54 1.63 -0.30 11.22
N LEU A 55 2.92 -0.11 10.89
CA LEU A 55 3.77 -1.08 10.20
C LEU A 55 5.11 -1.22 10.93
N ARG A 56 5.66 -2.45 10.96
CA ARG A 56 7.00 -2.72 11.51
C ARG A 56 7.75 -3.78 10.71
N GLY A 57 8.98 -3.45 10.32
CA GLY A 57 9.98 -4.35 9.77
C GLY A 57 11.16 -4.56 10.73
N PRO A 58 11.91 -5.67 10.61
CA PRO A 58 13.11 -5.93 11.43
C PRO A 58 14.37 -5.15 11.00
N TYR A 59 14.27 -4.17 10.11
CA TYR A 59 15.38 -3.40 9.55
C TYR A 59 16.38 -2.91 10.62
N PRO A 60 17.71 -2.96 10.36
CA PRO A 60 18.37 -3.38 9.12
C PRO A 60 18.49 -4.90 8.98
N SER A 61 18.06 -5.66 9.99
CA SER A 61 18.05 -7.11 9.94
C SER A 61 16.94 -7.62 9.02
N ALA A 62 17.06 -8.87 8.59
CA ALA A 62 16.01 -9.56 7.86
C ALA A 62 15.48 -10.73 8.70
N ALA A 63 14.18 -10.96 8.66
CA ALA A 63 13.55 -12.10 9.34
C ALA A 63 12.52 -12.77 8.43
N PRO A 64 12.34 -14.09 8.51
CA PRO A 64 11.30 -14.78 7.76
C PRO A 64 9.91 -14.29 8.19
N PHE A 65 8.96 -14.29 7.26
CA PHE A 65 7.56 -13.99 7.55
C PHE A 65 6.65 -14.93 6.75
N ALA A 66 6.06 -15.91 7.42
CA ALA A 66 5.28 -16.97 6.79
C ALA A 66 6.06 -17.68 5.67
N SER A 67 5.65 -17.53 4.41
CA SER A 67 6.37 -18.12 3.26
C SER A 67 7.43 -17.20 2.66
N LEU A 68 7.55 -15.96 3.14
CA LEU A 68 8.64 -15.08 2.73
C LEU A 68 9.91 -15.55 3.43
N ALA A 69 10.94 -15.89 2.64
CA ALA A 69 12.22 -16.36 3.16
C ALA A 69 12.88 -15.32 4.08
N ALA A 70 12.72 -14.04 3.76
CA ALA A 70 13.16 -12.92 4.57
C ALA A 70 12.32 -11.67 4.27
N ARG A 71 12.20 -10.75 5.21
CA ARG A 71 11.79 -9.35 4.99
C ARG A 71 12.56 -8.46 5.93
N ARG A 72 12.92 -7.26 5.48
CA ARG A 72 13.55 -6.19 6.28
C ARG A 72 12.53 -5.12 6.66
N THR A 73 11.52 -4.91 5.83
CA THR A 73 10.58 -3.78 5.94
C THR A 73 9.15 -4.22 6.27
N GLY A 74 8.32 -3.26 6.69
CA GLY A 74 6.89 -3.43 6.92
C GLY A 74 6.04 -3.15 5.67
N LEU A 75 6.58 -2.43 4.69
CA LEU A 75 5.99 -2.25 3.36
C LEU A 75 7.10 -2.09 2.32
N TRP A 76 6.96 -2.75 1.17
CA TRP A 76 7.89 -2.66 0.04
C TRP A 76 7.14 -2.79 -1.28
N CYS A 77 7.71 -2.26 -2.35
CA CYS A 77 7.15 -2.32 -3.69
C CYS A 77 8.02 -3.23 -4.56
N THR A 78 7.44 -4.07 -5.41
CA THR A 78 8.20 -4.96 -6.31
C THR A 78 7.59 -5.01 -7.70
N ARG A 79 8.39 -5.51 -8.66
CA ARG A 79 7.90 -5.98 -9.96
C ARG A 79 7.57 -7.46 -9.83
N LEU A 80 6.37 -7.85 -10.24
CA LEU A 80 5.99 -9.25 -10.41
C LEU A 80 5.71 -9.56 -11.88
N ALA A 81 5.73 -10.85 -12.21
CA ALA A 81 5.20 -11.31 -13.48
C ALA A 81 3.69 -11.05 -13.58
N ASP A 82 3.16 -11.13 -14.80
CA ASP A 82 1.73 -11.08 -15.04
C ASP A 82 0.99 -12.18 -14.27
N ARG A 83 -0.03 -11.78 -13.50
CA ARG A 83 -0.84 -12.70 -12.70
C ARG A 83 -1.60 -13.71 -13.56
N ASP A 84 -1.84 -13.38 -14.82
CA ASP A 84 -2.53 -14.25 -15.78
C ASP A 84 -1.57 -15.27 -16.45
N HIS A 85 -0.28 -15.25 -16.11
CA HIS A 85 0.67 -16.23 -16.62
C HIS A 85 0.27 -17.65 -16.18
N PRO A 86 0.00 -18.58 -17.12
CA PRO A 86 -0.67 -19.85 -16.84
C PRO A 86 0.11 -20.75 -15.89
N ASP A 87 1.44 -20.65 -15.91
CA ASP A 87 2.32 -21.50 -15.09
C ASP A 87 2.78 -20.85 -13.78
N GLN A 88 2.55 -19.54 -13.60
CA GLN A 88 3.13 -18.76 -12.50
C GLN A 88 2.06 -18.23 -11.54
N GLY A 89 1.01 -17.61 -12.09
CA GLY A 89 -0.03 -16.97 -11.28
C GLY A 89 0.50 -15.81 -10.42
N VAL A 90 -0.11 -15.60 -9.26
CA VAL A 90 0.30 -14.55 -8.31
C VAL A 90 1.40 -15.06 -7.39
N GLU A 91 2.52 -14.33 -7.39
CA GLU A 91 3.63 -14.55 -6.47
C GLU A 91 3.64 -13.55 -5.32
N TRP A 92 4.35 -13.91 -4.24
CA TRP A 92 4.71 -12.99 -3.18
C TRP A 92 6.22 -12.89 -3.13
N ALA A 93 6.73 -11.68 -3.39
CA ALA A 93 8.15 -11.39 -3.36
C ALA A 93 8.54 -10.82 -2.00
N ASP A 94 9.78 -11.11 -1.58
CA ASP A 94 10.40 -10.38 -0.48
C ASP A 94 10.98 -9.04 -0.95
N ASP A 95 11.63 -8.31 -0.04
CA ASP A 95 12.15 -6.96 -0.31
C ASP A 95 13.59 -6.94 -0.85
N ARG A 96 14.10 -8.06 -1.39
CA ARG A 96 15.41 -8.10 -2.06
C ARG A 96 15.38 -7.43 -3.43
N ASP A 97 14.27 -7.61 -4.15
CA ASP A 97 14.04 -7.03 -5.48
C ASP A 97 13.09 -5.82 -5.39
N ALA A 98 13.18 -5.06 -4.28
CA ALA A 98 12.36 -3.89 -4.06
C ALA A 98 12.64 -2.80 -5.11
N LEU A 99 11.59 -2.13 -5.57
CA LEU A 99 11.69 -0.94 -6.40
C LEU A 99 12.40 0.18 -5.64
N GLU A 100 13.10 1.04 -6.38
CA GLU A 100 13.86 2.14 -5.78
C GLU A 100 12.91 3.22 -5.23
N TYR A 101 13.16 3.66 -4.00
CA TYR A 101 12.43 4.79 -3.43
C TYR A 101 12.88 6.10 -4.08
N ALA A 102 11.95 6.79 -4.73
CA ALA A 102 12.12 8.14 -5.22
C ALA A 102 11.51 9.14 -4.24
N ASP A 103 12.30 10.10 -3.78
CA ASP A 103 11.81 11.17 -2.91
C ASP A 103 10.82 12.08 -3.67
N ALA A 104 9.57 12.07 -3.22
CA ALA A 104 8.48 12.87 -3.75
C ALA A 104 8.66 14.39 -3.52
N ALA A 105 9.65 14.82 -2.72
CA ALA A 105 9.97 16.24 -2.50
C ALA A 105 10.21 17.01 -3.80
N THR A 106 10.65 16.33 -4.85
CA THR A 106 10.94 16.90 -6.18
C THR A 106 9.69 17.21 -7.01
N GLY A 107 8.51 16.69 -6.64
CA GLY A 107 7.27 16.91 -7.39
C GLY A 107 7.21 16.26 -8.78
N ALA A 108 8.20 15.43 -9.13
CA ALA A 108 8.12 14.56 -10.29
C ALA A 108 7.16 13.40 -9.96
N GLY A 109 6.34 13.00 -10.93
CA GLY A 109 5.51 11.79 -10.82
C GLY A 109 6.36 10.53 -10.61
N ILE A 110 5.71 9.38 -10.43
CA ILE A 110 6.41 8.09 -10.28
C ILE A 110 7.18 7.81 -11.56
N ALA A 111 8.50 7.58 -11.44
CA ALA A 111 9.30 7.10 -12.55
C ALA A 111 9.14 5.56 -12.68
N PRO A 112 9.14 5.01 -13.92
CA PRO A 112 9.16 3.58 -14.12
C PRO A 112 10.34 2.91 -13.38
N GLY A 113 10.06 1.83 -12.65
CA GLY A 113 11.02 1.12 -11.80
C GLY A 113 11.15 1.69 -10.38
N GLY A 114 10.34 2.67 -9.99
CA GLY A 114 10.42 3.32 -8.69
C GLY A 114 9.09 3.42 -7.96
N TRP A 115 9.15 3.92 -6.73
CA TRP A 115 7.98 4.24 -5.92
C TRP A 115 8.18 5.52 -5.10
N THR A 116 7.07 6.13 -4.70
CA THR A 116 7.01 7.41 -3.99
C THR A 116 6.01 7.32 -2.83
N LEU A 117 6.13 8.25 -1.90
CA LEU A 117 5.25 8.37 -0.73
C LEU A 117 4.74 9.79 -0.59
N ALA A 118 3.45 9.95 -0.31
CA ALA A 118 2.83 11.23 0.05
C ALA A 118 1.93 11.07 1.28
N PRO A 119 1.69 12.14 2.06
CA PRO A 119 0.65 12.15 3.08
C PRO A 119 -0.72 11.86 2.44
N GLY A 120 -1.52 11.06 3.13
CA GLY A 120 -2.91 10.80 2.78
C GLY A 120 -3.88 11.47 3.77
N ASP A 121 -5.18 11.24 3.56
CA ASP A 121 -6.22 11.71 4.48
C ASP A 121 -6.07 11.06 5.87
N ASP A 122 -6.42 11.80 6.92
CA ASP A 122 -6.48 11.32 8.32
C ASP A 122 -5.18 10.65 8.80
N ASP A 123 -4.05 11.36 8.64
CA ASP A 123 -2.71 10.88 8.97
C ASP A 123 -2.32 9.59 8.23
N GLY A 124 -2.99 9.30 7.12
CA GLY A 124 -2.73 8.17 6.24
C GLY A 124 -1.52 8.35 5.34
N LEU A 125 -1.27 7.34 4.51
CA LEU A 125 -0.23 7.34 3.49
C LEU A 125 -0.83 7.09 2.11
N VAL A 126 -0.27 7.72 1.09
CA VAL A 126 -0.47 7.35 -0.31
C VAL A 126 0.84 6.85 -0.86
N VAL A 127 0.90 5.54 -1.12
CA VAL A 127 2.04 4.88 -1.76
C VAL A 127 1.76 4.78 -3.25
N ARG A 128 2.76 5.10 -4.05
CA ARG A 128 2.63 5.21 -5.51
C ARG A 128 3.82 4.52 -6.15
N ALA A 129 3.60 3.42 -6.86
CA ALA A 129 4.64 2.60 -7.45
C ALA A 129 4.39 2.38 -8.95
N ASP A 130 5.46 2.19 -9.70
CA ASP A 130 5.40 1.76 -11.10
C ASP A 130 6.57 0.82 -11.37
N ALA A 131 6.28 -0.45 -11.64
CA ALA A 131 7.30 -1.43 -12.00
C ALA A 131 7.94 -1.16 -13.38
N GLY A 132 7.34 -0.30 -14.21
CA GLY A 132 7.78 -0.05 -15.56
C GLY A 132 7.58 -1.25 -16.48
N GLU A 133 8.39 -1.32 -17.54
CA GLU A 133 8.35 -2.44 -18.48
C GLU A 133 9.02 -3.69 -17.92
N GLY A 134 8.53 -4.85 -18.33
CA GLY A 134 9.19 -6.12 -18.05
C GLY A 134 10.50 -6.30 -18.80
N PRO A 135 11.24 -7.37 -18.49
CA PRO A 135 12.41 -7.75 -19.27
C PRO A 135 12.08 -7.88 -20.76
N ARG A 136 12.99 -7.42 -21.61
CA ARG A 136 12.94 -7.63 -23.07
C ARG A 136 13.92 -8.74 -23.45
N ASP A 137 13.43 -9.70 -24.24
CA ASP A 137 14.29 -10.68 -24.91
C ASP A 137 14.39 -10.35 -26.40
N GLY A 138 15.56 -9.87 -26.82
CA GLY A 138 15.82 -9.47 -28.20
C GLY A 138 14.85 -8.40 -28.73
N ALA A 139 14.21 -8.70 -29.87
CA ALA A 139 13.26 -7.80 -30.54
C ALA A 139 11.80 -8.02 -30.13
N ALA A 140 11.53 -8.96 -29.22
CA ALA A 140 10.17 -9.21 -28.75
C ALA A 140 9.67 -8.04 -27.87
N PRO A 141 8.35 -7.76 -27.87
CA PRO A 141 7.79 -6.82 -26.90
C PRO A 141 8.10 -7.29 -25.47
N ALA A 142 8.25 -6.33 -24.56
CA ALA A 142 8.47 -6.63 -23.15
C ALA A 142 7.31 -7.48 -22.61
N ALA A 143 7.62 -8.47 -21.77
CA ALA A 143 6.60 -9.25 -21.11
C ALA A 143 5.73 -8.34 -20.22
N PRO A 144 4.41 -8.59 -20.15
CA PRO A 144 3.56 -7.89 -19.19
C PRO A 144 4.04 -8.17 -17.76
N VAL A 145 3.99 -7.13 -16.94
CA VAL A 145 4.39 -7.18 -15.53
C VAL A 145 3.34 -6.50 -14.67
N GLU A 146 3.31 -6.89 -13.41
CA GLU A 146 2.47 -6.33 -12.37
C GLU A 146 3.33 -5.45 -11.45
N THR A 147 2.77 -4.33 -11.03
CA THR A 147 3.30 -3.55 -9.91
C THR A 147 2.67 -4.06 -8.63
N ALA A 148 3.50 -4.41 -7.66
CA ALA A 148 3.06 -4.91 -6.36
C ALA A 148 3.47 -3.97 -5.23
N ILE A 149 2.56 -3.72 -4.29
CA ILE A 149 2.85 -3.04 -3.02
C ILE A 149 2.47 -4.01 -1.90
N HIS A 150 3.47 -4.59 -1.25
CA HIS A 150 3.31 -5.53 -0.15
C HIS A 150 3.39 -4.81 1.18
N PHE A 151 2.59 -5.22 2.16
CA PHE A 151 2.70 -4.71 3.52
C PHE A 151 2.25 -5.71 4.58
N VAL A 152 2.86 -5.58 5.75
CA VAL A 152 2.60 -6.36 6.95
C VAL A 152 2.14 -5.39 8.06
N PRO A 153 0.81 -5.26 8.28
CA PRO A 153 0.26 -4.49 9.39
C PRO A 153 0.84 -4.96 10.73
N ASP A 154 1.01 -4.04 11.70
CA ASP A 154 1.25 -4.41 13.09
C ASP A 154 -0.04 -4.93 13.75
N ALA A 155 -0.50 -6.05 13.20
CA ALA A 155 -1.67 -6.78 13.59
C ALA A 155 -1.21 -8.13 14.16
N GLY A 156 -1.86 -8.57 15.24
CA GLY A 156 -1.54 -9.86 15.85
C GLY A 156 -1.83 -11.04 14.91
N THR A 157 -1.50 -12.25 15.35
CA THR A 157 -1.76 -13.49 14.60
C THR A 157 -3.25 -13.80 14.45
N ALA A 158 -4.09 -13.23 15.30
CA ALA A 158 -5.56 -13.33 15.27
C ALA A 158 -6.23 -12.01 14.89
N ALA A 159 -5.62 -11.25 13.96
CA ALA A 159 -6.15 -9.97 13.50
C ALA A 159 -7.56 -10.12 12.91
N GLU A 160 -8.48 -9.26 13.33
CA GLU A 160 -9.77 -9.10 12.66
C GLU A 160 -9.53 -8.41 11.31
N ILE A 161 -10.09 -8.99 10.23
CA ILE A 161 -10.00 -8.43 8.89
C ILE A 161 -11.41 -8.26 8.33
N VAL A 162 -11.68 -7.06 7.81
CA VAL A 162 -12.88 -6.75 7.03
C VAL A 162 -12.46 -6.55 5.59
N VAL A 163 -13.15 -7.20 4.64
CA VAL A 163 -12.86 -7.06 3.21
C VAL A 163 -14.09 -6.62 2.45
N GLU A 164 -13.86 -5.91 1.34
CA GLU A 164 -14.86 -5.60 0.33
C GLU A 164 -14.60 -6.45 -0.92
N VAL A 165 -15.64 -7.13 -1.41
CA VAL A 165 -15.62 -7.94 -2.64
C VAL A 165 -16.90 -7.66 -3.40
N LEU A 166 -16.79 -7.17 -4.63
CA LEU A 166 -17.89 -6.81 -5.52
C LEU A 166 -18.93 -5.92 -4.81
N GLY A 167 -18.43 -4.94 -4.04
CA GLY A 167 -19.25 -3.99 -3.27
C GLY A 167 -20.02 -4.61 -2.10
N ARG A 168 -19.68 -5.82 -1.67
CA ARG A 168 -20.19 -6.48 -0.46
C ARG A 168 -19.07 -6.61 0.56
N ARG A 169 -19.42 -6.46 1.84
CA ARG A 169 -18.45 -6.52 2.94
C ARG A 169 -18.56 -7.82 3.69
N TRP A 170 -17.39 -8.38 4.01
CA TRP A 170 -17.26 -9.64 4.74
C TRP A 170 -16.31 -9.44 5.89
N ARG A 171 -16.65 -10.02 7.04
CA ARG A 171 -15.72 -10.17 8.16
C ARG A 171 -15.11 -11.55 8.05
N LEU A 172 -13.79 -11.60 8.09
CA LEU A 172 -13.05 -12.84 7.94
C LEU A 172 -12.72 -13.39 9.32
N ASP A 173 -12.92 -14.68 9.49
CA ASP A 173 -12.54 -15.39 10.71
C ASP A 173 -11.00 -15.39 10.81
N PRO A 174 -10.42 -15.00 11.97
CA PRO A 174 -8.99 -15.13 12.22
C PRO A 174 -8.50 -16.61 12.25
N GLY A 175 -9.41 -17.59 12.27
CA GLY A 175 -9.10 -19.01 12.32
C GLY A 175 -8.50 -19.58 11.02
N GLY A 176 -7.23 -20.00 11.10
CA GLY A 176 -6.56 -20.79 10.06
C GLY A 176 -5.91 -19.96 8.94
N ALA A 177 -5.09 -20.63 8.13
CA ALA A 177 -4.43 -19.99 6.99
C ALA A 177 -5.38 -19.96 5.80
N TRP A 178 -5.61 -18.78 5.24
CA TRP A 178 -6.41 -18.58 4.03
C TRP A 178 -5.82 -17.43 3.22
N ARG A 179 -6.19 -17.38 1.93
CA ARG A 179 -5.82 -16.31 1.00
C ARG A 179 -6.98 -15.98 0.08
N GLY A 180 -7.10 -14.72 -0.33
CA GLY A 180 -8.13 -14.29 -1.28
C GLY A 180 -7.84 -12.93 -1.91
N ALA A 181 -8.39 -12.73 -3.11
CA ALA A 181 -8.40 -11.46 -3.80
C ALA A 181 -9.66 -10.65 -3.40
N VAL A 182 -9.49 -9.37 -3.13
CA VAL A 182 -10.53 -8.46 -2.61
C VAL A 182 -10.34 -7.06 -3.18
N ASP A 183 -11.40 -6.26 -3.25
CA ASP A 183 -11.35 -4.90 -3.81
C ASP A 183 -10.67 -3.92 -2.86
N ALA A 184 -10.88 -4.10 -1.55
CA ALA A 184 -10.32 -3.29 -0.48
C ALA A 184 -10.37 -4.08 0.84
N ALA A 185 -9.56 -3.68 1.82
CA ALA A 185 -9.48 -4.36 3.10
C ALA A 185 -9.26 -3.38 4.25
N ALA A 186 -9.68 -3.79 5.44
CA ALA A 186 -9.30 -3.16 6.69
C ALA A 186 -8.79 -4.22 7.66
N VAL A 187 -7.61 -3.96 8.25
CA VAL A 187 -6.97 -4.86 9.22
C VAL A 187 -6.95 -4.17 10.58
N VAL A 188 -7.50 -4.82 11.60
CA VAL A 188 -7.45 -4.31 12.98
C VAL A 188 -6.03 -4.48 13.52
N LEU A 189 -5.45 -3.37 13.98
CA LEU A 189 -4.11 -3.29 14.56
C LEU A 189 -4.13 -3.74 16.01
N ARG A 190 -2.94 -4.03 16.57
CA ARG A 190 -2.78 -4.49 17.96
C ARG A 190 -3.38 -3.55 19.02
N ASP A 191 -3.45 -2.26 18.72
CA ASP A 191 -3.98 -1.22 19.61
C ASP A 191 -5.50 -0.99 19.44
N GLY A 192 -6.18 -1.75 18.58
CA GLY A 192 -7.62 -1.66 18.33
C GLY A 192 -8.02 -0.66 17.26
N ARG A 193 -7.09 0.16 16.74
CA ARG A 193 -7.31 0.94 15.51
C ARG A 193 -7.40 -0.01 14.31
N ALA A 194 -7.75 0.52 13.14
CA ALA A 194 -7.77 -0.24 11.91
C ALA A 194 -7.02 0.48 10.79
N LEU A 195 -6.25 -0.28 10.03
CA LEU A 195 -5.60 0.15 8.80
C LEU A 195 -6.48 -0.22 7.61
N VAL A 196 -7.06 0.78 6.94
CA VAL A 196 -7.83 0.63 5.71
C VAL A 196 -6.88 0.75 4.52
N ALA A 197 -7.01 -0.16 3.57
CA ALA A 197 -6.21 -0.22 2.35
C ALA A 197 -7.13 -0.22 1.12
N GLU A 198 -6.89 0.73 0.22
CA GLU A 198 -7.65 0.89 -1.03
C GLU A 198 -6.66 1.01 -2.21
N PRO A 199 -6.58 -0.01 -3.09
CA PRO A 199 -5.76 0.06 -4.28
C PRO A 199 -6.51 0.83 -5.39
N VAL A 200 -5.76 1.59 -6.18
CA VAL A 200 -6.24 2.42 -7.29
C VAL A 200 -5.28 2.25 -8.45
N GLY A 201 -5.81 1.87 -9.62
CA GLY A 201 -5.02 1.61 -10.82
C GLY A 201 -5.74 0.65 -11.76
N GLU A 202 -5.14 0.37 -12.91
CA GLU A 202 -5.66 -0.61 -13.85
C GLU A 202 -5.59 -2.02 -13.23
N ARG A 203 -6.74 -2.73 -13.21
CA ARG A 203 -6.87 -4.07 -12.60
C ARG A 203 -6.35 -4.14 -11.15
N ALA A 204 -6.46 -3.03 -10.43
CA ALA A 204 -5.99 -2.91 -9.06
C ALA A 204 -6.88 -3.72 -8.10
N GLU A 205 -6.27 -4.67 -7.37
CA GLU A 205 -6.93 -5.44 -6.31
C GLU A 205 -5.97 -5.71 -5.16
N LEU A 206 -6.51 -6.14 -4.01
CA LEU A 206 -5.72 -6.60 -2.88
C LEU A 206 -5.75 -8.13 -2.80
N PHE A 207 -4.59 -8.74 -2.61
CA PHE A 207 -4.45 -10.11 -2.16
C PHE A 207 -4.15 -10.10 -0.67
N VAL A 208 -5.08 -10.64 0.12
CA VAL A 208 -4.96 -10.75 1.57
C VAL A 208 -4.67 -12.20 1.92
N ARG A 209 -3.70 -12.41 2.82
CA ARG A 209 -3.38 -13.73 3.37
C ARG A 209 -3.30 -13.68 4.88
N SER A 210 -4.05 -14.55 5.54
CA SER A 210 -3.86 -14.85 6.96
C SER A 210 -2.78 -15.92 7.11
N THR A 211 -1.81 -15.67 8.00
CA THR A 211 -0.71 -16.59 8.28
C THR A 211 -0.52 -16.77 9.78
N ALA A 212 0.22 -17.80 10.19
CA ALA A 212 0.58 -17.99 11.59
C ALA A 212 1.39 -16.82 12.18
N ALA A 213 2.02 -15.98 11.36
CA ALA A 213 2.77 -14.81 11.80
C ALA A 213 1.93 -13.51 11.80
N GLY A 214 0.71 -13.54 11.26
CA GLY A 214 -0.14 -12.38 11.04
C GLY A 214 -0.51 -12.18 9.56
N PRO A 215 -1.23 -11.11 9.24
CA PRO A 215 -1.66 -10.83 7.87
C PRO A 215 -0.51 -10.33 6.98
N LEU A 216 -0.47 -10.81 5.74
CA LEU A 216 0.28 -10.21 4.63
C LEU A 216 -0.74 -9.71 3.61
N VAL A 217 -0.63 -8.44 3.22
CA VAL A 217 -1.49 -7.84 2.20
C VAL A 217 -0.63 -7.38 1.05
N THR A 218 -1.13 -7.54 -0.17
CA THR A 218 -0.44 -7.10 -1.38
C THR A 218 -1.44 -6.42 -2.29
N ALA A 219 -1.23 -5.14 -2.61
CA ALA A 219 -1.92 -4.49 -3.72
C ALA A 219 -1.21 -4.85 -5.02
N LEU A 220 -1.98 -5.21 -6.04
CA LEU A 220 -1.49 -5.60 -7.36
C LEU A 220 -2.27 -4.88 -8.45
N GLY A 221 -1.56 -4.32 -9.44
CA GLY A 221 -2.17 -3.69 -10.61
C GLY A 221 -1.19 -3.57 -11.77
N ARG A 222 -1.74 -3.38 -12.97
CA ARG A 222 -0.96 -3.23 -14.19
C ARG A 222 -0.48 -1.79 -14.33
N GLY A 223 0.82 -1.60 -14.56
CA GLY A 223 1.42 -0.27 -14.70
C GLY A 223 1.46 0.49 -13.37
N PRO A 224 1.27 1.83 -13.37
CA PRO A 224 1.26 2.62 -12.16
C PRO A 224 0.15 2.18 -11.19
N LEU A 225 0.53 1.91 -9.95
CA LEU A 225 -0.35 1.50 -8.87
C LEU A 225 -0.27 2.51 -7.72
N GLU A 226 -1.44 2.96 -7.27
CA GLU A 226 -1.58 3.76 -6.06
C GLU A 226 -2.24 2.92 -4.97
N LEU A 227 -1.66 2.89 -3.78
CA LEU A 227 -2.24 2.30 -2.59
C LEU A 227 -2.50 3.39 -1.56
N ARG A 228 -3.77 3.61 -1.24
CA ARG A 228 -4.20 4.53 -0.18
C ARG A 228 -4.32 3.75 1.12
N LEU A 229 -3.63 4.21 2.14
CA LEU A 229 -3.61 3.64 3.47
C LEU A 229 -4.15 4.68 4.45
N ARG A 230 -5.17 4.32 5.23
CA ARG A 230 -5.76 5.22 6.23
C ARG A 230 -5.85 4.52 7.58
N VAL A 231 -5.45 5.20 8.63
CA VAL A 231 -5.65 4.73 10.00
C VAL A 231 -6.95 5.31 10.54
N VAL A 232 -7.82 4.47 11.09
CA VAL A 232 -9.07 4.89 11.72
C VAL A 232 -9.17 4.34 13.13
N ALA A 233 -9.86 5.06 14.00
CA ALA A 233 -9.87 4.77 15.44
C ALA A 233 -10.54 3.43 15.82
N SER A 234 -11.26 2.77 14.91
CA SER A 234 -11.91 1.49 15.21
C SER A 234 -12.31 0.71 13.96
N ARG A 235 -12.56 -0.60 14.13
CA ARG A 235 -13.19 -1.44 13.09
C ARG A 235 -14.50 -0.87 12.56
N ALA A 236 -15.34 -0.30 13.43
CA ALA A 236 -16.63 0.24 13.01
C ALA A 236 -16.46 1.46 12.07
N LEU A 237 -15.43 2.28 12.31
CA LEU A 237 -15.06 3.36 11.38
C LEU A 237 -14.50 2.80 10.07
N ALA A 238 -13.70 1.73 10.13
CA ALA A 238 -13.16 1.10 8.94
C ALA A 238 -14.26 0.52 8.04
N GLU A 239 -15.27 -0.13 8.63
CA GLU A 239 -16.44 -0.62 7.90
C GLU A 239 -17.19 0.50 7.18
N ARG A 240 -17.26 1.70 7.78
CA ARG A 240 -17.84 2.89 7.15
C ARG A 240 -16.97 3.45 6.03
N ALA A 241 -15.66 3.50 6.24
CA ALA A 241 -14.71 3.97 5.23
C ALA A 241 -14.80 3.12 3.96
N LEU A 242 -14.79 1.79 4.10
CA LEU A 242 -14.98 0.87 2.98
C LEU A 242 -16.33 1.10 2.28
N ALA A 243 -17.43 1.28 3.03
CA ALA A 243 -18.73 1.57 2.44
C ALA A 243 -18.77 2.89 1.63
N GLY A 244 -18.01 3.90 2.05
CA GLY A 244 -17.91 5.19 1.36
C GLY A 244 -17.21 5.11 -0.01
N ARG A 245 -16.36 4.10 -0.24
CA ARG A 245 -15.69 3.86 -1.52
C ARG A 245 -16.69 3.69 -2.67
N ARG A 246 -17.75 2.92 -2.44
CA ARG A 246 -18.80 2.67 -3.45
C ARG A 246 -19.50 3.96 -3.88
N ALA A 247 -19.75 4.88 -2.96
CA ALA A 247 -20.38 6.16 -3.29
C ALA A 247 -19.50 6.98 -4.24
N ARG A 248 -18.20 7.05 -3.96
CA ARG A 248 -17.22 7.75 -4.80
C ARG A 248 -17.04 7.11 -6.18
N ALA A 249 -17.04 5.77 -6.25
CA ALA A 249 -16.94 5.06 -7.53
C ALA A 249 -18.17 5.29 -8.43
N GLY A 250 -19.38 5.37 -7.85
CA GLY A 250 -20.62 5.62 -8.59
C GLY A 250 -20.85 7.07 -9.04
N GLU A 251 -20.04 8.02 -8.57
CA GLU A 251 -20.05 9.43 -9.00
C GLU A 251 -19.09 9.68 -10.18
N GLY A 252 -18.09 8.83 -10.40
CA GLY A 252 -17.16 8.92 -11.54
C GLY A 252 -17.68 8.31 -12.85
N GLU A 253 -18.84 7.64 -12.82
CA GLU A 253 -19.47 6.99 -13.98
C GLU A 253 -20.73 7.73 -14.49
N ARG A 254 -20.97 8.98 -14.08
CA ARG A 254 -22.13 9.79 -14.54
C ARG A 254 -21.74 11.02 -15.33
#